data_AF-A0A2E0BP97-F1
#
_entry.id   AF-A0A2E0BP97-F1
#
_cell.length_a   1.000
_cell.length_b   1.000
_cell.length_c   1.000
_cell.angle_alpha   90.00
_cell.angle_beta   90.00
_cell.angle_gamma   90.00
#
_symmetry.space_group_name_H-M   'P 1'
#
loop_
_entity.id
_entity.type
_entity.pdbx_description
1 polymer ?
#
loop_
_entity_poly.entity_id
_entity_poly.type
_entity_poly.pdbx_seq_one_letter_code
_entity_poly.pdbx_strand_id
1 'polypeptide(L)'
;MSKSKKLFEEKVIKYKGARHYLIKMEGEEHFKHHRWDAPAIVPLSRQSEFKKSYFLSGIEYSEADFQEIMREREGLPWYKTSAPKGETYRN
;
A
#
# COMPACT_ATOMS: atom_id res chain seq x y z
N MET A 1 -0.41 23.29 -24.03
CA MET A 1 -1.20 22.32 -23.24
C MET A 1 -0.32 21.12 -22.95
N SER A 2 0.39 21.14 -21.82
CA SER A 2 1.29 20.05 -21.43
C SER A 2 0.45 18.87 -20.95
N LYS A 3 0.37 17.80 -21.75
CA LYS A 3 -0.22 16.54 -21.31
C LYS A 3 0.60 16.05 -20.13
N SER A 4 0.00 15.99 -18.94
CA SER A 4 0.59 15.38 -17.74
C SER A 4 1.10 14.00 -18.13
N LYS A 5 2.42 13.82 -18.15
CA LYS A 5 3.06 12.57 -18.53
C LYS A 5 2.62 11.51 -17.51
N LYS A 6 1.96 10.44 -17.96
CA LYS A 6 1.60 9.33 -17.07
C LYS A 6 2.89 8.62 -16.67
N LEU A 7 3.34 8.87 -15.45
CA LEU A 7 4.59 8.32 -14.90
C LEU A 7 4.51 6.82 -14.62
N PHE A 8 3.31 6.25 -14.58
CA PHE A 8 3.07 4.83 -14.37
C PHE A 8 1.74 4.37 -14.97
N GLU A 9 1.65 3.09 -15.27
CA GLU A 9 0.45 2.36 -15.65
C GLU A 9 0.07 1.37 -14.56
N GLU A 10 -1.15 1.48 -14.02
CA GLU A 10 -1.70 0.49 -13.09
C GLU A 10 -2.65 -0.47 -13.81
N LYS A 11 -2.60 -1.74 -13.44
CA LYS A 11 -3.46 -2.79 -14.00
C LYS A 11 -3.87 -3.76 -12.92
N VAL A 12 -5.16 -4.10 -12.87
CA VAL A 12 -5.67 -5.13 -11.98
C VAL A 12 -6.14 -6.31 -12.82
N ILE A 13 -5.62 -7.50 -12.51
CA ILE A 13 -6.02 -8.74 -13.16
C ILE A 13 -6.63 -9.71 -12.16
N LYS A 14 -7.54 -10.56 -12.64
CA LYS A 14 -8.05 -11.70 -11.88
C LYS A 14 -7.38 -12.95 -12.41
N TYR A 15 -6.68 -13.68 -11.56
CA TYR A 15 -6.00 -14.91 -11.94
C TYR A 15 -6.18 -15.95 -10.84
N LYS A 16 -6.56 -17.18 -11.21
CA LYS A 16 -6.76 -18.30 -10.28
C LYS A 16 -7.56 -17.95 -9.01
N GLY A 17 -8.61 -17.15 -9.15
CA GLY A 17 -9.45 -16.75 -8.01
C GLY A 17 -8.79 -15.74 -7.05
N ALA A 18 -7.74 -15.05 -7.45
CA ALA A 18 -7.17 -13.91 -6.73
C ALA A 18 -7.13 -12.66 -7.63
N ARG A 19 -7.17 -11.49 -7.02
CA ARG A 19 -6.90 -10.20 -7.68
C ARG A 19 -5.43 -9.88 -7.51
N HIS A 20 -4.75 -9.61 -8.61
CA HIS A 20 -3.37 -9.14 -8.63
C HIS A 20 -3.36 -7.69 -9.08
N TYR A 21 -2.78 -6.84 -8.25
CA TYR A 21 -2.58 -5.42 -8.49
C TYR A 21 -1.16 -5.22 -9.00
N LEU A 22 -1.07 -4.70 -10.22
CA LEU A 22 0.17 -4.53 -10.94
C LEU A 22 0.39 -3.05 -11.27
N ILE A 23 1.65 -2.64 -11.23
CA ILE A 23 2.11 -1.34 -11.72
C ILE A 23 3.21 -1.55 -12.75
N LYS A 24 3.32 -0.63 -13.70
CA LYS A 24 4.44 -0.52 -14.62
C LYS A 24 4.89 0.93 -14.62
N MET A 25 6.07 1.22 -14.09
CA MET A 25 6.60 2.58 -14.08
C MET A 25 7.18 2.96 -15.45
N GLU A 26 7.26 4.26 -15.73
CA GLU A 26 7.92 4.77 -16.93
C GLU A 26 9.39 4.32 -16.95
N GLY A 27 9.77 3.50 -17.93
CA GLY A 27 11.11 2.91 -18.04
C GLY A 27 11.20 1.43 -17.64
N GLU A 28 10.14 0.85 -17.08
CA GLU A 28 10.09 -0.60 -16.82
C GLU A 28 9.46 -1.36 -18.00
N GLU A 29 10.04 -2.50 -18.35
CA GLU A 29 9.54 -3.33 -19.46
C GLU A 29 8.30 -4.16 -19.05
N HIS A 30 8.22 -4.55 -17.78
CA HIS A 30 7.22 -5.49 -17.27
C HIS A 30 6.38 -4.90 -16.14
N PHE A 31 5.14 -5.39 -16.05
CA PHE A 31 4.26 -5.12 -14.92
C PHE A 31 4.73 -5.87 -13.68
N LYS A 32 4.84 -5.16 -12.56
CA LYS A 32 5.25 -5.69 -11.26
C LYS A 32 4.12 -5.59 -10.26
N HIS A 33 4.05 -6.52 -9.31
CA HIS A 33 3.07 -6.42 -8.23
C HIS A 33 3.36 -5.23 -7.35
N HIS A 34 2.36 -4.38 -7.16
CA HIS A 34 2.53 -3.15 -6.39
C HIS A 34 1.19 -2.65 -5.90
N ARG A 35 1.11 -2.40 -4.60
CA ARG A 35 -0.03 -1.70 -4.00
C ARG A 35 0.39 -1.08 -2.67
N TRP A 36 0.12 0.21 -2.51
CA TRP A 36 0.47 0.96 -1.29
C TRP A 36 -0.54 0.78 -0.15
N ASP A 37 -1.83 0.76 -0.45
CA ASP A 37 -2.87 0.83 0.60
C ASP A 37 -3.25 -0.55 1.17
N ALA A 38 -2.98 -1.61 0.41
CA ALA A 38 -3.49 -2.95 0.72
C ALA A 38 -2.61 -4.03 0.06
N PRO A 39 -2.84 -5.32 0.36
CA PRO A 39 -2.09 -6.39 -0.27
C PRO A 39 -2.26 -6.38 -1.80
N ALA A 40 -1.15 -6.57 -2.49
CA ALA A 40 -1.09 -6.58 -3.95
C ALA A 40 -1.67 -7.89 -4.53
N ILE A 41 -1.76 -8.95 -3.73
CA ILE A 41 -2.52 -10.16 -4.07
C ILE A 41 -3.65 -10.33 -3.06
N VAL A 42 -4.89 -10.36 -3.55
CA VAL A 42 -6.09 -10.52 -2.72
C VAL A 42 -6.88 -11.75 -3.15
N PRO A 43 -6.98 -12.80 -2.32
CA PRO A 43 -7.83 -13.94 -2.63
C PRO A 43 -9.30 -13.52 -2.66
N LEU A 44 -10.02 -13.93 -3.70
CA LEU A 44 -11.47 -13.66 -3.81
C LEU A 44 -12.32 -14.70 -3.09
N SER A 45 -11.77 -15.89 -2.86
CA SER A 45 -12.47 -17.02 -2.24
C SER A 45 -11.57 -17.69 -1.21
N ARG A 46 -12.17 -18.35 -0.21
CA ARG A 46 -11.43 -19.19 0.76
C ARG A 46 -10.72 -20.40 0.12
N GLN A 47 -11.13 -20.78 -1.08
CA GLN A 47 -10.56 -21.88 -1.87
C GLN A 47 -9.39 -21.44 -2.77
N SER A 48 -9.06 -20.15 -2.79
CA SER A 48 -7.95 -19.65 -3.58
C SER A 48 -6.62 -20.19 -3.05
N GLU A 49 -5.77 -20.69 -3.93
CA GLU A 49 -4.41 -21.16 -3.59
C GLU A 49 -3.51 -20.02 -3.08
N PHE A 50 -3.88 -18.78 -3.42
CA PHE A 50 -3.14 -17.57 -3.07
C PHE A 50 -3.54 -17.02 -1.72
N LYS A 51 -2.54 -16.62 -0.95
CA LYS A 51 -2.71 -15.87 0.30
C LYS A 51 -2.62 -14.37 0.03
N LYS A 52 -2.97 -13.57 1.03
CA LYS A 52 -2.72 -12.13 0.99
C LYS A 52 -1.20 -11.94 1.00
N SER A 53 -0.68 -11.31 -0.06
CA SER A 53 0.73 -10.99 -0.17
C SER A 53 0.89 -9.51 -0.47
N TYR A 54 1.88 -8.91 0.16
CA TYR A 54 2.17 -7.48 0.09
C TYR A 54 3.36 -7.29 -0.83
N PHE A 55 3.19 -6.47 -1.87
CA PHE A 55 4.26 -6.19 -2.81
C PHE A 55 4.35 -4.69 -3.04
N LEU A 56 5.57 -4.18 -3.03
CA LEU A 56 5.88 -2.81 -3.42
C LEU A 56 6.90 -2.87 -4.54
N SER A 57 6.47 -2.46 -5.74
CA SER A 57 7.33 -2.32 -6.92
C SER A 57 8.00 -3.64 -7.32
N GLY A 58 7.31 -4.76 -7.10
CA GLY A 58 7.78 -6.12 -7.35
C GLY A 58 8.56 -6.77 -6.20
N ILE A 59 8.84 -6.03 -5.12
CA ILE A 59 9.49 -6.59 -3.93
C ILE A 59 8.40 -7.09 -2.99
N GLU A 60 8.49 -8.37 -2.58
CA GLU A 60 7.60 -8.95 -1.58
C GLU A 60 7.99 -8.46 -0.18
N TYR A 61 6.99 -8.06 0.60
CA TYR A 61 7.15 -7.70 2.01
C TYR A 61 6.23 -8.58 2.85
N SER A 62 6.66 -8.85 4.09
CA SER A 62 5.77 -9.42 5.09
C SER A 62 4.70 -8.41 5.47
N GLU A 63 3.60 -8.86 6.07
CA GLU A 63 2.56 -7.97 6.58
C GLU A 63 3.13 -6.93 7.58
N ALA A 64 4.03 -7.38 8.47
CA ALA A 64 4.66 -6.51 9.46
C ALA A 64 5.55 -5.45 8.81
N ASP A 65 6.47 -5.85 7.92
CA ASP A 65 7.35 -4.94 7.18
C ASP A 65 6.55 -3.94 6.35
N PHE A 66 5.51 -4.41 5.67
CA PHE A 66 4.64 -3.55 4.87
C PHE A 66 3.93 -2.51 5.73
N GLN A 67 3.39 -2.91 6.89
CA GLN A 67 2.75 -1.99 7.82
C GLN A 67 3.73 -0.95 8.37
N GLU A 68 4.97 -1.37 8.66
CA GLU A 68 6.03 -0.45 9.08
C GLU A 68 6.35 0.57 7.98
N ILE A 69 6.57 0.12 6.75
CA ILE A 69 6.83 0.98 5.59
C ILE A 69 5.66 1.96 5.35
N MET A 70 4.40 1.52 5.49
CA MET A 70 3.26 2.43 5.36
C MET A 70 3.22 3.45 6.49
N ARG A 71 3.51 3.04 7.73
CA ARG A 71 3.57 3.93 8.88
C ARG A 71 4.68 4.97 8.76
N GLU A 72 5.84 4.60 8.21
CA GLU A 72 6.93 5.53 7.92
C GLU A 72 6.55 6.49 6.78
N ARG A 73 5.90 5.97 5.73
CA ARG A 73 5.49 6.75 4.56
C ARG A 73 4.36 7.74 4.84
N GLU A 74 3.37 7.38 5.65
CA GLU A 74 2.35 8.32 6.12
C GLU A 74 2.94 9.45 6.98
N GLY A 75 4.20 9.31 7.40
CA GLY A 75 4.84 10.19 8.36
C GLY A 75 4.18 10.04 9.73
N LEU A 76 4.82 10.56 10.78
CA LEU A 76 4.16 10.65 12.08
C LEU A 76 2.80 11.33 11.86
N PRO A 77 1.67 10.67 12.21
CA PRO A 77 0.39 11.34 12.21
C PRO A 77 0.59 12.55 13.11
N TRP A 78 0.40 13.75 12.58
CA TRP A 78 0.47 15.02 13.31
C TRP A 78 -0.66 15.14 14.36
N TYR A 79 -1.17 14.01 14.83
CA TYR A 79 -2.19 13.88 15.84
C TYR A 79 -1.79 12.82 16.89
N LYS A 80 -0.66 13.06 17.56
CA LYS A 80 -0.69 12.99 19.02
C LYS A 80 -0.67 14.41 19.55
N THR A 81 -1.81 15.09 19.42
CA THR A 81 -2.20 16.05 20.44
C THR A 81 -2.34 15.22 21.72
N SER A 82 -1.26 15.10 22.50
CA SER A 82 -1.40 14.83 23.92
C SER A 82 -2.36 15.89 24.41
N ALA A 83 -3.60 15.50 24.69
CA ALA A 83 -4.59 16.40 25.24
C ALA A 83 -3.91 17.19 26.38
N PRO A 84 -3.97 18.54 26.41
CA PRO A 84 -3.52 19.27 27.58
C PRO A 84 -4.37 18.76 28.75
N LYS A 85 -3.76 17.95 29.62
CA LYS A 85 -4.41 17.50 30.85
C LYS A 85 -4.53 18.76 31.69
N GLY A 86 -5.73 19.32 31.70
CA GLY A 86 -6.04 20.67 32.14
C GLY A 86 -5.29 21.06 33.41
N GLU A 87 -4.45 22.09 33.26
CA GLU A 87 -4.04 22.93 34.37
C GLU A 87 -5.31 23.62 34.90
N THR A 88 -5.90 23.06 35.94
CA THR A 88 -6.98 23.71 36.71
C THR A 88 -6.47 24.00 38.10
N TYR A 89 -5.96 25.22 38.23
CA TYR A 89 -6.13 26.17 39.33
C TYR A 89 -5.81 25.72 40.78
N ARG A 90 -4.73 26.34 41.29
CA ARG A 90 -4.60 27.00 42.61
C ARG A 90 -5.70 26.74 43.65
N ASN A 91 -5.30 26.22 44.80
CA ASN A 91 -5.64 26.78 46.10
C ASN A 91 -4.46 26.57 47.07
#